data_AF-A0A3D1UW61-F1
#
_entry.id   AF-A0A3D1UW61-F1
#
_cell.length_a   1.000
_cell.length_b   1.000
_cell.length_c   1.000
_cell.angle_alpha   90.00
_cell.angle_beta   90.00
_cell.angle_gamma   90.00
#
_symmetry.space_group_name_H-M   'P 1'
#
loop_
_entity.id
_entity.type
_entity.pdbx_description
1 polymer ?
#
loop_
_entity_poly.entity_id
_entity_poly.type
_entity_poly.pdbx_seq_one_letter_code
_entity_poly.pdbx_strand_id
1 'polypeptide(L)'
;MEQNMQNIPDKQDRKQAIGKVWNIAIGVLCAVILWQLFSLRAEWQAIHKTPDTISQTEIKTLNLSVTTMTQIVVDIQKRLERLEQEIRAVSMNKLKADEVAVAQAMKKAQEALARNDTALAKLYLLNAINHAPHNTACLFEYYKLCKQKSDSMSEQEWGQFRNILELAIYQIPPEEIEKIQALYDDVVKFMDSRSIAAAKRAEVDQKEKIKYSLQELQTGKYAWNKLIDKNSSIDLNLIQERLALCNELRNVVEDDSLINEELNRTVAVFSGLSQIKVVEATLKNAKDSLSVSPPNLNSANAQLQTARNGLSQIWNIDYSLVPAEIKKRATDLVDHIASLEKNYNKLKSEPACKRIDNTIAEIENISRKGGEFTPRIKAITEKLQEIGTGMREITDADTFKNYEKKITRAGNILQDLQRDRYKKYQRWAIKQCCDGFTTYSKWKVVTAKGAKWIIDGYLIKIDPSLLSPPCCRTL
;
A
#
# COMPACT_ATOMS: atom_id res chain seq x y z
N MET A 1 -0.21 33.02 42.16
CA MET A 1 0.01 34.33 42.81
C MET A 1 0.00 35.38 41.71
N GLU A 2 -1.20 35.76 41.31
CA GLU A 2 -1.47 36.93 40.48
C GLU A 2 -1.47 38.14 41.41
N GLN A 3 -0.39 38.92 41.40
CA GLN A 3 -0.34 40.30 41.91
C GLN A 3 1.07 40.83 41.63
N ASN A 4 1.20 41.56 40.51
CA ASN A 4 2.15 42.64 40.24
C ASN A 4 2.24 42.95 38.73
N MET A 5 1.09 43.19 38.10
CA MET A 5 1.01 43.94 36.83
C MET A 5 0.36 45.29 37.12
N GLN A 6 1.06 46.15 37.85
CA GLN A 6 0.71 47.55 38.01
C GLN A 6 2.01 48.35 38.10
N ASN A 7 2.52 48.72 36.92
CA ASN A 7 3.26 49.94 36.61
C ASN A 7 3.99 49.75 35.28
N ILE A 8 3.22 49.71 34.20
CA ILE A 8 3.73 50.09 32.87
C ILE A 8 3.31 51.55 32.72
N PRO A 9 4.24 52.54 32.79
CA PRO A 9 3.92 53.90 32.39
C PRO A 9 3.46 53.86 30.94
N ASP A 10 2.32 54.46 30.69
CA ASP A 10 1.43 54.17 29.60
C ASP A 10 2.14 54.32 28.24
N LYS A 11 2.02 53.33 27.33
CA LYS A 11 2.42 53.52 25.92
C LYS A 11 1.67 54.72 25.32
N GLN A 12 0.54 55.08 25.91
CA GLN A 12 -0.26 56.26 25.62
C GLN A 12 0.45 57.56 26.02
N ASP A 13 1.25 57.58 27.09
CA ASP A 13 2.01 58.76 27.54
C ASP A 13 3.16 59.08 26.58
N ARG A 14 3.89 58.05 26.08
CA ARG A 14 4.93 58.25 25.06
C ARG A 14 4.36 58.73 23.73
N LYS A 15 3.24 58.17 23.29
CA LYS A 15 2.55 58.64 22.06
C LYS A 15 2.01 60.06 22.24
N GLN A 16 1.47 60.41 23.42
CA GLN A 16 1.05 61.77 23.72
C GLN A 16 2.23 62.75 23.75
N ALA A 17 3.38 62.37 24.31
CA ALA A 17 4.56 63.23 24.36
C ALA A 17 5.11 63.49 22.95
N ILE A 18 5.25 62.45 22.12
CA ILE A 18 5.71 62.59 20.72
C ILE A 18 4.71 63.41 19.90
N GLY A 19 3.40 63.19 20.08
CA GLY A 19 2.35 63.97 19.41
C GLY A 19 2.34 65.44 19.83
N LYS A 20 2.62 65.75 21.09
CA LYS A 20 2.77 67.13 21.58
C LYS A 20 4.01 67.80 20.98
N VAL A 21 5.15 67.11 20.89
CA VAL A 21 6.38 67.64 20.26
C VAL A 21 6.15 67.92 18.77
N TRP A 22 5.51 67.00 18.04
CA TRP A 22 5.21 67.19 16.62
C TRP A 22 4.25 68.37 16.37
N ASN A 23 3.19 68.50 17.17
CA ASN A 23 2.27 69.64 17.06
C ASN A 23 2.95 70.97 17.38
N ILE A 24 3.88 70.99 18.33
CA ILE A 24 4.66 72.18 18.66
C ILE A 24 5.64 72.52 17.53
N ALA A 25 6.36 71.53 16.98
CA ALA A 25 7.30 71.72 15.87
C ALA A 25 6.60 72.21 14.60
N ILE A 26 5.43 71.65 14.25
CA ILE A 26 4.57 72.15 13.16
C ILE A 26 4.12 73.58 13.47
N GLY A 27 3.74 73.87 14.71
CA GLY A 27 3.40 75.22 15.16
C GLY A 27 4.52 76.24 14.95
N VAL A 28 5.77 75.88 15.28
CA VAL A 28 6.96 76.73 15.01
C VAL A 28 7.15 76.92 13.51
N LEU A 29 7.09 75.83 12.74
CA LEU A 29 7.32 75.88 11.29
C LEU A 29 6.29 76.78 10.61
N CYS A 30 5.00 76.64 10.98
CA CYS A 30 3.92 77.50 10.51
C CYS A 30 4.12 78.96 10.95
N ALA A 31 4.56 79.21 12.19
CA ALA A 31 4.83 80.56 12.68
C ALA A 31 6.00 81.23 11.95
N VAL A 32 7.07 80.48 11.68
CA VAL A 32 8.24 80.96 10.92
C VAL A 32 7.88 81.20 9.46
N ILE A 33 7.12 80.31 8.82
CA ILE A 33 6.63 80.49 7.44
C ILE A 33 5.70 81.70 7.36
N LEU A 34 4.78 81.86 8.32
CA LEU A 34 3.91 83.04 8.39
C LEU A 34 4.71 84.32 8.62
N TRP A 35 5.76 84.30 9.44
CA TRP A 35 6.64 85.43 9.66
C TRP A 35 7.43 85.80 8.40
N GLN A 36 7.97 84.81 7.68
CA GLN A 36 8.65 85.04 6.40
C GLN A 36 7.67 85.57 5.35
N LEU A 37 6.46 85.02 5.23
CA LEU A 37 5.44 85.49 4.31
C LEU A 37 4.95 86.91 4.66
N PHE A 38 4.82 87.25 5.95
CA PHE A 38 4.48 88.62 6.36
C PHE A 38 5.62 89.61 6.10
N SER A 39 6.87 89.21 6.35
CA SER A 39 8.05 90.04 6.09
C SER A 39 8.22 90.27 4.58
N LEU A 40 8.07 89.23 3.76
CA LEU A 40 8.06 89.32 2.30
C LEU A 40 6.89 90.17 1.78
N ARG A 41 5.69 90.07 2.38
CA ARG A 41 4.54 90.91 2.00
C ARG A 41 4.74 92.38 2.39
N ALA A 42 5.39 92.64 3.53
CA ALA A 42 5.76 93.99 3.95
C ALA A 42 6.81 94.60 3.01
N GLU A 43 7.82 93.81 2.61
CA GLU A 43 8.79 94.23 1.59
C GLU A 43 8.13 94.45 0.23
N TRP A 44 7.23 93.57 -0.21
CA TRP A 44 6.50 93.71 -1.49
C TRP A 44 5.57 94.93 -1.53
N GLN A 45 4.88 95.24 -0.42
CA GLN A 45 4.04 96.45 -0.34
C GLN A 45 4.88 97.73 -0.25
N ALA A 46 6.07 97.68 0.36
CA ALA A 46 7.01 98.79 0.40
C ALA A 46 7.67 99.05 -0.97
N ILE A 47 7.88 98.02 -1.80
CA ILE A 47 8.50 98.16 -3.13
C ILE A 47 7.56 98.83 -4.15
N HIS A 48 6.24 98.78 -3.96
CA HIS A 48 5.26 99.35 -4.89
C HIS A 48 4.55 100.64 -4.44
N LYS A 49 4.96 101.27 -3.33
CA LYS A 49 4.51 102.62 -2.96
C LYS A 49 5.68 103.47 -2.49
N THR A 50 5.85 104.63 -3.11
CA THR A 50 6.79 105.68 -2.68
C THR A 50 6.58 106.04 -1.19
N PRO A 51 7.62 106.46 -0.45
CA PRO A 51 7.64 106.49 1.03
C PRO A 51 6.58 107.35 1.73
N ASP A 52 5.84 108.21 1.02
CA ASP A 52 4.95 109.20 1.63
C ASP A 52 3.50 108.74 1.90
N THR A 53 3.17 107.45 1.77
CA THR A 53 1.80 106.96 2.04
C THR A 53 1.71 105.62 2.80
N ILE A 54 2.69 105.27 3.63
CA ILE A 54 2.47 104.24 4.66
C ILE A 54 1.95 104.95 5.90
N SER A 55 0.68 104.74 6.25
CA SER A 55 0.08 105.41 7.40
C SER A 55 0.77 104.95 8.70
N GLN A 56 1.00 105.86 9.66
CA GLN A 56 1.57 105.50 10.97
C GLN A 56 0.81 104.35 11.68
N THR A 57 -0.48 104.18 11.34
CA THR A 57 -1.35 103.11 11.80
C THR A 57 -0.91 101.74 11.27
N GLU A 58 -0.54 101.64 10.00
CA GLU A 58 -0.06 100.38 9.39
C GLU A 58 1.30 99.97 9.97
N ILE A 59 2.22 100.93 10.15
CA ILE A 59 3.54 100.67 10.78
C ILE A 59 3.37 100.18 12.23
N LYS A 60 2.46 100.79 13.01
CA LYS A 60 2.17 100.33 14.38
C LYS A 60 1.56 98.93 14.40
N THR A 61 0.70 98.61 13.43
CA THR A 61 0.05 97.29 13.35
C THR A 61 1.05 96.20 12.94
N LEU A 62 1.98 96.51 12.02
CA LEU A 62 3.10 95.64 11.64
C LEU A 62 4.09 95.43 12.79
N ASN A 63 4.48 96.49 13.50
CA ASN A 63 5.36 96.35 14.66
C ASN A 63 4.70 95.53 15.79
N LEU A 64 3.39 95.71 16.03
CA LEU A 64 2.67 94.91 17.03
C LEU A 64 2.61 93.43 16.63
N SER A 65 2.34 93.13 15.35
CA SER A 65 2.30 91.74 14.85
C SER A 65 3.68 91.07 14.84
N VAL A 66 4.74 91.78 14.47
CA VAL A 66 6.13 91.30 14.58
C VAL A 66 6.51 91.03 16.05
N THR A 67 6.17 91.95 16.96
CA THR A 67 6.44 91.76 18.40
C THR A 67 5.69 90.55 18.95
N THR A 68 4.43 90.36 18.53
CA THR A 68 3.60 89.22 18.96
C THR A 68 4.12 87.89 18.41
N MET A 69 4.54 87.85 17.14
CA MET A 69 5.18 86.66 16.55
C MET A 69 6.51 86.33 17.21
N THR A 70 7.34 87.34 17.50
CA THR A 70 8.61 87.15 18.21
C THR A 70 8.38 86.54 19.59
N GLN A 71 7.37 87.03 20.31
CA GLN A 71 7.00 86.49 21.62
C GLN A 71 6.54 85.02 21.52
N ILE A 72 5.75 84.66 20.50
CA ILE A 72 5.32 83.28 20.26
C ILE A 72 6.51 82.35 19.97
N VAL A 73 7.47 82.77 19.14
CA VAL A 73 8.66 81.97 18.82
C VAL A 73 9.51 81.73 20.07
N VAL A 74 9.72 82.77 20.89
CA VAL A 74 10.48 82.66 22.15
C VAL A 74 9.79 81.73 23.14
N ASP A 75 8.46 81.81 23.28
CA ASP A 75 7.70 80.93 24.17
C ASP A 75 7.72 79.46 23.70
N ILE A 76 7.73 79.22 22.38
CA ILE A 76 7.85 77.86 21.87
C ILE A 76 9.27 77.30 22.06
N GLN A 77 10.33 78.08 21.81
CA GLN A 77 11.71 77.65 22.10
C GLN A 77 11.87 77.23 23.56
N LYS A 78 11.37 78.05 24.51
CA LYS A 78 11.40 77.70 25.94
C LYS A 78 10.62 76.42 26.27
N ARG A 79 9.52 76.14 25.58
CA ARG A 79 8.77 74.89 25.73
C ARG A 79 9.54 73.68 25.19
N LEU A 80 10.24 73.85 24.08
CA LEU A 80 11.03 72.78 23.45
C LEU A 80 12.24 72.42 24.32
N GLU A 81 12.94 73.41 24.86
CA GLU A 81 14.04 73.22 25.82
C GLU A 81 13.57 72.51 27.09
N ARG A 82 12.40 72.87 27.65
CA ARG A 82 11.83 72.16 28.80
C ARG A 82 11.52 70.70 28.48
N LEU A 83 10.92 70.43 27.32
CA LEU A 83 10.62 69.06 26.90
C LEU A 83 11.90 68.23 26.69
N GLU A 84 12.95 68.80 26.12
CA GLU A 84 14.24 68.13 26.00
C GLU A 84 14.85 67.81 27.37
N GLN A 85 14.77 68.74 28.32
CA GLN A 85 15.23 68.52 29.69
C GLN A 85 14.40 67.44 30.41
N GLU A 86 13.08 67.44 30.24
CA GLU A 86 12.18 66.40 30.78
C GLU A 86 12.48 65.03 30.18
N ILE A 87 12.68 64.93 28.86
CA ILE A 87 13.04 63.68 28.18
C ILE A 87 14.40 63.17 28.67
N ARG A 88 15.40 64.05 28.82
CA ARG A 88 16.71 63.68 29.38
C ARG A 88 16.58 63.21 30.82
N ALA A 89 15.80 63.90 31.66
CA ALA A 89 15.59 63.53 33.05
C ALA A 89 14.87 62.18 33.19
N VAL A 90 13.81 61.95 32.41
CA VAL A 90 13.09 60.66 32.38
C VAL A 90 13.99 59.53 31.89
N SER A 91 14.80 59.78 30.86
CA SER A 91 15.74 58.78 30.33
C SER A 91 16.84 58.44 31.34
N MET A 92 17.41 59.44 32.01
CA MET A 92 18.43 59.24 33.05
C MET A 92 17.87 58.54 34.29
N ASN A 93 16.64 58.87 34.71
CA ASN A 93 15.98 58.19 35.83
C ASN A 93 15.66 56.73 35.49
N LYS A 94 15.28 56.45 34.24
CA LYS A 94 15.06 55.08 33.77
C LYS A 94 16.37 54.28 33.71
N LEU A 95 17.43 54.85 33.15
CA LEU A 95 18.77 54.24 33.13
C LEU A 95 19.23 53.87 34.55
N LYS A 96 19.09 54.78 35.52
CA LYS A 96 19.42 54.50 36.93
C LYS A 96 18.55 53.39 37.53
N ALA A 97 17.26 53.35 37.23
CA ALA A 97 16.37 52.30 37.71
C ALA A 97 16.72 50.93 37.10
N ASP A 98 17.05 50.90 35.81
CA ASP A 98 17.47 49.70 35.08
C ASP A 98 18.84 49.20 35.62
N GLU A 99 19.80 50.10 35.90
CA GLU A 99 21.09 49.76 36.54
C GLU A 99 20.91 49.11 37.93
N VAL A 100 20.01 49.65 38.76
CA VAL A 100 19.72 49.09 40.09
C VAL A 100 19.06 47.70 39.97
N ALA A 101 18.11 47.55 39.05
CA ALA A 101 17.44 46.27 38.81
C ALA A 101 18.44 45.19 38.31
N VAL A 102 19.35 45.57 37.42
CA VAL A 102 20.41 44.70 36.90
C VAL A 102 21.39 44.30 37.99
N ALA A 103 21.87 45.23 38.81
CA ALA A 103 22.78 44.92 39.92
C ALA A 103 22.15 43.93 40.92
N GLN A 104 20.85 44.10 41.22
CA GLN A 104 20.12 43.17 42.07
C GLN A 104 19.94 41.80 41.43
N ALA A 105 19.61 41.75 40.14
CA ALA A 105 19.44 40.49 39.40
C ALA A 105 20.77 39.72 39.28
N MET A 106 21.88 40.41 39.01
CA MET A 106 23.22 39.82 38.94
C MET A 106 23.67 39.27 40.29
N LYS A 107 23.41 40.01 41.39
CA LYS A 107 23.71 39.52 42.75
C LYS A 107 22.90 38.27 43.09
N LYS A 108 21.60 38.26 42.78
CA LYS A 108 20.73 37.08 42.98
C LYS A 108 21.16 35.90 42.11
N ALA A 109 21.63 36.14 40.89
CA ALA A 109 22.19 35.09 40.04
C ALA A 109 23.44 34.47 40.66
N GLN A 110 24.37 35.28 41.19
CA GLN A 110 25.57 34.80 41.88
C GLN A 110 25.23 34.00 43.15
N GLU A 111 24.26 34.46 43.94
CA GLU A 111 23.78 33.75 45.12
C GLU A 111 23.12 32.40 44.78
N ALA A 112 22.36 32.35 43.67
CA ALA A 112 21.76 31.10 43.16
C ALA A 112 22.84 30.12 42.66
N LEU A 113 23.88 30.62 41.99
CA LEU A 113 25.03 29.80 41.57
C LEU A 113 25.81 29.25 42.77
N ALA A 114 25.99 30.04 43.83
CA ALA A 114 26.63 29.58 45.07
C ALA A 114 25.83 28.45 45.76
N ARG A 115 24.52 28.38 45.52
CA ARG A 115 23.63 27.30 46.00
C ARG A 115 23.49 26.15 45.00
N ASN A 116 24.26 26.15 43.91
CA ASN A 116 24.17 25.17 42.81
C ASN A 116 22.81 25.14 42.08
N ASP A 117 21.98 26.18 42.21
CA ASP A 117 20.70 26.28 41.49
C ASP A 117 20.90 26.99 40.13
N THR A 118 21.29 26.19 39.13
CA THR A 118 21.60 26.66 37.79
C THR A 118 20.38 27.18 37.03
N ALA A 119 19.20 26.61 37.28
CA ALA A 119 17.97 27.02 36.62
C ALA A 119 17.53 28.42 37.10
N LEU A 120 17.60 28.65 38.41
CA LEU A 120 17.25 29.94 39.00
C LEU A 120 18.27 31.03 38.64
N ALA A 121 19.57 30.70 38.64
CA ALA A 121 20.62 31.62 38.19
C ALA A 121 20.41 32.08 36.74
N LYS A 122 20.03 31.14 35.86
CA LYS A 122 19.74 31.41 34.45
C LYS A 122 18.57 32.37 34.29
N LEU A 123 17.49 32.17 35.05
CA LEU A 123 16.33 33.07 35.05
C LEU A 123 16.70 34.49 35.50
N TYR A 124 17.50 34.63 36.55
CA TYR A 124 17.93 35.96 37.01
C TYR A 124 18.83 36.67 36.01
N LEU A 125 19.72 35.96 35.32
CA LEU A 125 20.56 36.54 34.27
C LEU A 125 19.75 36.92 33.03
N LEU A 126 18.79 36.09 32.59
CA LEU A 126 17.86 36.46 31.51
C LEU A 126 17.01 37.67 31.87
N ASN A 127 16.58 37.77 33.13
CA ASN A 127 15.86 38.93 33.62
C ASN A 127 16.74 40.19 33.58
N ALA A 128 18.01 40.09 33.97
CA ALA A 128 18.97 41.19 33.87
C ALA A 128 19.15 41.65 32.42
N ILE A 129 19.28 40.72 31.48
CA ILE A 129 19.41 41.00 30.04
C ILE A 129 18.16 41.72 29.50
N ASN A 130 16.96 41.31 29.91
CA ASN A 130 15.72 41.95 29.48
C ASN A 130 15.58 43.40 30.00
N HIS A 131 16.08 43.68 31.20
CA HIS A 131 16.02 45.02 31.80
C HIS A 131 17.07 45.98 31.22
N ALA A 132 18.29 45.50 30.96
CA ALA A 132 19.34 46.31 30.35
C ALA A 132 20.07 45.54 29.22
N PRO A 133 19.46 45.43 28.04
CA PRO A 133 20.06 44.71 26.92
C PRO A 133 21.30 45.40 26.34
N HIS A 134 21.51 46.68 26.67
CA HIS A 134 22.71 47.45 26.35
C HIS A 134 23.90 47.12 27.26
N ASN A 135 23.68 46.44 28.39
CA ASN A 135 24.72 46.10 29.35
C ASN A 135 25.39 44.76 28.99
N THR A 136 26.59 44.84 28.42
CA THR A 136 27.32 43.66 27.94
C THR A 136 27.76 42.71 29.05
N ALA A 137 27.96 43.19 30.28
CA ALA A 137 28.39 42.35 31.41
C ALA A 137 27.39 41.21 31.71
N CYS A 138 26.10 41.44 31.50
CA CYS A 138 25.06 40.44 31.72
C CYS A 138 25.15 39.29 30.70
N LEU A 139 25.50 39.61 29.45
CA LEU A 139 25.68 38.64 28.37
C LEU A 139 26.92 37.76 28.62
N PHE A 140 28.02 38.35 29.09
CA PHE A 140 29.23 37.61 29.44
C PHE A 140 29.03 36.64 30.61
N GLU A 141 28.32 37.05 31.65
CA GLU A 141 28.04 36.17 32.79
C GLU A 141 27.07 35.05 32.43
N TYR A 142 26.05 35.34 31.60
CA TYR A 142 25.19 34.29 31.05
C TYR A 142 25.98 33.31 30.18
N TYR A 143 26.90 33.80 29.34
CA TYR A 143 27.76 32.95 28.54
C TYR A 143 28.65 32.03 29.38
N LYS A 144 29.27 32.58 30.42
CA LYS A 144 30.12 31.84 31.35
C LYS A 144 29.34 30.72 32.03
N LEU A 145 28.10 30.99 32.45
CA LEU A 145 27.19 29.98 32.98
C LEU A 145 26.92 28.88 31.95
N CYS A 146 26.59 29.26 30.71
CA CYS A 146 26.35 28.30 29.63
C CYS A 146 27.55 27.39 29.35
N LYS A 147 28.78 27.94 29.32
CA LYS A 147 30.02 27.14 29.16
C LYS A 147 30.24 26.18 30.33
N GLN A 148 30.10 26.65 31.57
CA GLN A 148 30.31 25.83 32.77
C GLN A 148 29.32 24.67 32.91
N LYS A 149 28.13 24.81 32.33
CA LYS A 149 27.04 23.83 32.40
C LYS A 149 26.65 23.29 31.02
N SER A 150 27.61 23.27 30.10
CA SER A 150 27.42 22.92 28.69
C SER A 150 26.81 21.52 28.48
N ASP A 151 27.17 20.54 29.32
CA ASP A 151 26.63 19.18 29.27
C ASP A 151 25.15 19.09 29.66
N SER A 152 24.70 19.96 30.57
CA SER A 152 23.30 20.02 31.04
C SER A 152 22.41 20.92 30.18
N MET A 153 22.97 21.64 29.21
CA MET A 153 22.22 22.52 28.32
C MET A 153 21.75 21.81 27.06
N SER A 154 20.48 22.01 26.72
CA SER A 154 19.85 21.54 25.48
C SER A 154 20.24 22.40 24.27
N GLU A 155 20.14 21.85 23.06
CA GLU A 155 20.35 22.61 21.81
C GLU A 155 19.41 23.81 21.69
N GLN A 156 18.16 23.65 22.13
CA GLN A 156 17.15 24.71 22.07
C GLN A 156 17.56 25.93 22.93
N GLU A 157 18.13 25.69 24.10
CA GLU A 157 18.57 26.75 24.99
C GLU A 157 19.84 27.46 24.47
N TRP A 158 20.75 26.74 23.80
CA TRP A 158 21.87 27.36 23.08
C TRP A 158 21.38 28.19 21.89
N GLY A 159 20.38 27.71 21.15
CA GLY A 159 19.72 28.47 20.08
C GLY A 159 19.02 29.74 20.58
N GLN A 160 18.35 29.68 21.74
CA GLN A 160 17.78 30.86 22.37
C GLN A 160 18.86 31.88 22.75
N PHE A 161 20.00 31.43 23.28
CA PHE A 161 21.09 32.33 23.63
C PHE A 161 21.73 32.99 22.40
N ARG A 162 21.93 32.21 21.32
CA ARG A 162 22.36 32.74 20.02
C ARG A 162 21.44 33.88 19.56
N ASN A 163 20.13 33.69 19.62
CA ASN A 163 19.15 34.72 19.22
C ASN A 163 19.24 35.97 20.11
N ILE A 164 19.48 35.80 21.41
CA ILE A 164 19.69 36.92 22.35
C ILE A 164 20.94 37.72 21.96
N LEU A 165 22.04 37.05 21.58
CA LEU A 165 23.25 37.71 21.13
C LEU A 165 23.03 38.47 19.79
N GLU A 166 22.30 37.88 18.83
CA GLU A 166 21.95 38.55 17.56
C GLU A 166 21.15 39.83 17.80
N LEU A 167 20.19 39.80 18.72
CA LEU A 167 19.39 40.97 19.06
C LEU A 167 20.18 42.01 19.87
N ALA A 168 21.10 41.57 20.72
CA ALA A 168 21.91 42.46 21.56
C ALA A 168 22.86 43.34 20.73
N ILE A 169 23.38 42.85 19.59
CA ILE A 169 24.27 43.62 18.70
C ILE A 169 23.68 44.98 18.31
N TYR A 170 22.35 45.08 18.17
CA TYR A 170 21.66 46.32 17.80
C TYR A 170 21.44 47.30 18.96
N GLN A 171 21.72 46.90 20.20
CA GLN A 171 21.32 47.64 21.41
C GLN A 171 22.51 48.05 22.29
N ILE A 172 23.71 47.58 21.95
CA ILE A 172 24.96 47.84 22.69
C ILE A 172 25.76 49.01 22.09
N PRO A 173 26.69 49.61 22.85
CA PRO A 173 27.59 50.63 22.34
C PRO A 173 28.50 50.09 21.20
N PRO A 174 28.84 50.91 20.19
CA PRO A 174 29.68 50.50 19.06
C PRO A 174 31.02 49.86 19.47
N GLU A 175 31.61 50.33 20.57
CA GLU A 175 32.91 49.87 21.07
C GLU A 175 32.88 48.43 21.61
N GLU A 176 31.70 47.91 21.92
CA GLU A 176 31.51 46.58 22.49
C GLU A 176 31.01 45.54 21.45
N ILE A 177 30.69 45.97 20.23
CA ILE A 177 30.14 45.11 19.17
C ILE A 177 31.09 43.96 18.85
N GLU A 178 32.39 44.22 18.67
CA GLU A 178 33.37 43.19 18.35
C GLU A 178 33.44 42.09 19.41
N LYS A 179 33.27 42.44 20.69
CA LYS A 179 33.34 41.48 21.79
C LYS A 179 32.11 40.58 21.84
N ILE A 180 30.91 41.13 21.57
CA ILE A 180 29.67 40.34 21.48
C ILE A 180 29.64 39.49 20.21
N GLN A 181 30.22 39.97 19.10
CA GLN A 181 30.37 39.17 17.88
C GLN A 181 31.28 37.95 18.12
N ALA A 182 32.39 38.13 18.84
CA ALA A 182 33.27 37.02 19.20
C ALA A 182 32.57 35.95 20.08
N LEU A 183 31.72 36.39 21.02
CA LEU A 183 30.84 35.51 21.81
C LEU A 183 29.87 34.72 20.92
N TYR A 184 29.22 35.42 19.99
CA TYR A 184 28.30 34.82 19.03
C TYR A 184 29.00 33.74 18.19
N ASP A 185 30.16 34.04 17.63
CA ASP A 185 30.93 33.11 16.81
C ASP A 185 31.37 31.85 17.60
N ASP A 186 31.73 32.00 18.88
CA ASP A 186 32.09 30.87 19.75
C ASP A 186 30.87 29.99 20.09
N VAL A 187 29.69 30.60 20.31
CA VAL A 187 28.42 29.87 20.48
C VAL A 187 28.06 29.07 19.23
N VAL A 188 28.16 29.69 18.05
CA VAL A 188 27.87 29.03 16.77
C VAL A 188 28.82 27.85 16.53
N LYS A 189 30.13 28.06 16.70
CA LYS A 189 31.13 26.98 16.58
C LYS A 189 30.87 25.82 17.55
N PHE A 190 30.47 26.13 18.78
CA PHE A 190 30.13 25.11 19.76
C PHE A 190 28.92 24.28 19.32
N MET A 191 27.84 24.93 18.87
CA MET A 191 26.64 24.25 18.35
C MET A 191 26.95 23.37 17.13
N ASP A 192 27.72 23.89 16.17
CA ASP A 192 28.09 23.15 14.96
C ASP A 192 28.91 21.89 15.30
N SER A 193 29.88 22.01 16.21
CA SER A 193 30.70 20.87 16.65
C SER A 193 29.87 19.75 17.28
N ARG A 194 28.84 20.11 18.05
CA ARG A 194 27.94 19.17 18.72
C ARG A 194 26.98 18.51 17.73
N SER A 195 26.48 19.25 16.75
CA SER A 195 25.67 18.71 15.65
C SER A 195 26.45 17.69 14.82
N ILE A 196 27.69 18.00 14.45
CA ILE A 196 28.58 17.08 13.71
C ILE A 196 28.86 15.81 14.53
N ALA A 197 29.08 15.94 15.84
CA ALA A 197 29.30 14.79 16.72
C ALA A 197 28.05 13.91 16.86
N ALA A 198 26.85 14.51 16.92
CA ALA A 198 25.58 13.80 16.95
C ALA A 198 25.32 13.05 15.63
N ALA A 199 25.57 13.70 14.49
CA ALA A 199 25.46 13.08 13.17
C ALA A 199 26.40 11.88 13.03
N LYS A 200 27.66 12.01 13.47
CA LYS A 200 28.63 10.89 13.47
C LYS A 200 28.19 9.73 14.36
N ARG A 201 27.64 9.99 15.55
CA ARG A 201 27.11 8.92 16.43
C ARG A 201 25.94 8.20 15.77
N ALA A 202 24.99 8.93 15.19
CA ALA A 202 23.86 8.35 14.48
C ALA A 202 24.30 7.48 13.29
N GLU A 203 25.33 7.91 12.55
CA GLU A 203 25.90 7.12 11.45
C GLU A 203 26.53 5.81 11.94
N VAL A 204 27.26 5.83 13.07
CA VAL A 204 27.83 4.62 13.69
C VAL A 204 26.73 3.68 14.17
N ASP A 205 25.73 4.20 14.88
CA ASP A 205 24.58 3.40 15.36
C ASP A 205 23.82 2.74 14.21
N GLN A 206 23.66 3.46 13.09
CA GLN A 206 23.03 2.92 11.88
C GLN A 206 23.89 1.80 11.26
N LYS A 207 25.21 2.00 11.14
CA LYS A 207 26.14 0.97 10.65
C LYS A 207 26.13 -0.28 11.53
N GLU A 208 26.06 -0.14 12.85
CA GLU A 208 25.96 -1.27 13.77
C GLU A 208 24.63 -2.02 13.62
N LYS A 209 23.50 -1.32 13.47
CA LYS A 209 22.20 -1.95 13.20
C LYS A 209 22.20 -2.76 11.91
N ILE A 210 22.74 -2.19 10.82
CA ILE A 210 22.86 -2.90 9.53
C ILE A 210 23.70 -4.17 9.69
N LYS A 211 24.84 -4.07 10.39
CA LYS A 211 25.71 -5.21 10.64
C LYS A 211 25.02 -6.32 11.44
N TYR A 212 24.25 -5.96 12.47
CA TYR A 212 23.47 -6.92 13.25
C TYR A 212 22.40 -7.61 12.39
N SER A 213 21.64 -6.84 11.61
CA SER A 213 20.61 -7.38 10.71
C SER A 213 21.19 -8.33 9.63
N LEU A 214 22.36 -7.99 9.07
CA LEU A 214 23.08 -8.87 8.15
C LEU A 214 23.52 -10.18 8.83
N GLN A 215 24.03 -10.09 10.07
CA GLN A 215 24.43 -11.26 10.84
C GLN A 215 23.24 -12.17 11.15
N GLU A 216 22.07 -11.58 11.45
CA GLU A 216 20.82 -12.30 11.65
C GLU A 216 20.37 -13.08 10.40
N LEU A 217 20.54 -12.50 9.20
CA LEU A 217 20.25 -13.17 7.93
C LEU A 217 21.21 -14.31 7.60
N GLN A 218 22.49 -14.19 7.95
CA GLN A 218 23.53 -15.17 7.56
C GLN A 218 23.69 -16.31 8.57
N THR A 219 23.63 -15.99 9.87
CA THR A 219 23.99 -16.93 10.95
C THR A 219 23.02 -16.92 12.13
N GLY A 220 22.17 -15.91 12.24
CA GLY A 220 21.20 -15.74 13.34
C GLY A 220 19.92 -16.52 13.14
N LYS A 221 18.80 -16.00 13.66
CA LYS A 221 17.48 -16.65 13.66
C LYS A 221 16.96 -16.88 12.24
N TYR A 222 17.23 -15.95 11.33
CA TYR A 222 16.69 -15.97 9.98
C TYR A 222 17.54 -16.78 9.01
N ALA A 223 18.71 -17.28 9.41
CA ALA A 223 19.57 -18.06 8.53
C ALA A 223 18.88 -19.29 7.93
N TRP A 224 19.14 -19.57 6.65
CA TRP A 224 18.48 -20.64 5.89
C TRP A 224 18.57 -22.02 6.55
N ASN A 225 19.71 -22.32 7.17
CA ASN A 225 19.95 -23.56 7.89
C ASN A 225 19.12 -23.71 9.18
N LYS A 226 18.58 -22.61 9.73
CA LYS A 226 17.69 -22.62 10.90
C LYS A 226 16.21 -22.50 10.53
N LEU A 227 15.92 -21.87 9.40
CA LEU A 227 14.55 -21.77 8.87
C LEU A 227 14.04 -23.10 8.31
N ILE A 228 14.95 -23.96 7.86
CA ILE A 228 14.64 -25.29 7.36
C ILE A 228 14.94 -26.28 8.48
N ASP A 229 13.90 -26.68 9.23
CA ASP A 229 14.06 -27.69 10.28
C ASP A 229 14.41 -29.06 9.66
N LYS A 230 15.04 -29.95 10.43
CA LYS A 230 15.45 -31.30 9.99
C LYS A 230 14.26 -32.14 9.48
N ASN A 231 13.05 -31.81 9.90
CA ASN A 231 11.80 -32.44 9.47
C ASN A 231 11.16 -31.76 8.25
N SER A 232 11.87 -30.87 7.56
CA SER A 232 11.39 -30.14 6.36
C SER A 232 10.19 -29.22 6.63
N SER A 233 9.91 -28.91 7.90
CA SER A 233 8.94 -27.90 8.29
C SER A 233 9.61 -26.53 8.22
N ILE A 234 9.10 -25.69 7.34
CA ILE A 234 9.55 -24.31 7.21
C ILE A 234 8.45 -23.40 7.75
N ASP A 235 8.78 -22.59 8.76
CA ASP A 235 7.83 -21.63 9.32
C ASP A 235 7.67 -20.44 8.37
N LEU A 236 6.45 -20.31 7.84
CA LEU A 236 6.10 -19.25 6.90
C LEU A 236 6.20 -17.87 7.56
N ASN A 237 5.92 -17.77 8.87
CA ASN A 237 6.00 -16.50 9.60
C ASN A 237 7.45 -16.03 9.69
N LEU A 238 8.38 -16.95 9.96
CA LEU A 238 9.81 -16.62 10.00
C LEU A 238 10.37 -16.22 8.63
N ILE A 239 9.88 -16.81 7.54
CA ILE A 239 10.23 -16.37 6.18
C ILE A 239 9.65 -14.97 5.90
N GLN A 240 8.42 -14.69 6.35
CA GLN A 240 7.82 -13.38 6.17
C GLN A 240 8.59 -12.30 6.95
N GLU A 241 9.03 -12.60 8.18
CA GLU A 241 9.95 -11.76 8.95
C GLU A 241 11.29 -11.56 8.20
N ARG A 242 11.86 -12.63 7.64
CA ARG A 242 13.09 -12.55 6.82
C ARG A 242 12.89 -11.65 5.59
N LEU A 243 11.76 -11.76 4.90
CA LEU A 243 11.44 -10.95 3.72
C LEU A 243 11.33 -9.46 4.10
N ALA A 244 10.71 -9.14 5.23
CA ALA A 244 10.66 -7.78 5.74
C ALA A 244 12.07 -7.24 6.02
N LEU A 245 12.91 -8.03 6.70
CA LEU A 245 14.30 -7.67 7.00
C LEU A 245 15.14 -7.45 5.74
N CYS A 246 15.00 -8.29 4.71
CA CYS A 246 15.69 -8.11 3.43
C CYS A 246 15.24 -6.82 2.72
N ASN A 247 13.95 -6.49 2.74
CA ASN A 247 13.43 -5.24 2.15
C ASN A 247 13.91 -4.00 2.90
N GLU A 248 14.00 -4.06 4.23
CA GLU A 248 14.58 -2.98 5.04
C GLU A 248 16.06 -2.76 4.68
N LEU A 249 16.84 -3.84 4.59
CA LEU A 249 18.26 -3.75 4.25
C LEU A 249 18.52 -3.26 2.83
N ARG A 250 17.67 -3.60 1.86
CA ARG A 250 17.80 -3.14 0.46
C ARG A 250 17.77 -1.61 0.32
N ASN A 251 17.08 -0.92 1.23
CA ASN A 251 16.99 0.54 1.16
C ASN A 251 18.18 1.25 1.84
N VAL A 252 19.07 0.51 2.50
CA VAL A 252 20.07 1.07 3.43
C VAL A 252 21.49 0.60 3.12
N VAL A 253 21.67 -0.58 2.53
CA VAL A 253 22.99 -1.14 2.19
C VAL A 253 23.44 -0.63 0.82
N GLU A 254 24.69 -0.15 0.69
CA GLU A 254 25.25 0.34 -0.58
C GLU A 254 25.59 -0.80 -1.57
N ASP A 255 25.97 -1.99 -1.07
CA ASP A 255 26.20 -3.19 -1.89
C ASP A 255 24.94 -4.05 -1.98
N ASP A 256 24.18 -3.78 -3.04
CA ASP A 256 22.89 -4.40 -3.32
C ASP A 256 22.99 -5.88 -3.75
N SER A 257 24.19 -6.38 -4.11
CA SER A 257 24.32 -7.69 -4.77
C SER A 257 23.91 -8.85 -3.87
N LEU A 258 24.47 -8.93 -2.66
CA LEU A 258 24.20 -10.00 -1.70
C LEU A 258 22.78 -9.91 -1.12
N ILE A 259 22.28 -8.69 -0.87
CA ILE A 259 20.91 -8.48 -0.39
C ILE A 259 19.89 -8.86 -1.46
N ASN A 260 20.13 -8.53 -2.73
CA ASN A 260 19.23 -8.91 -3.82
C ASN A 260 19.22 -10.42 -4.05
N GLU A 261 20.36 -11.10 -3.94
CA GLU A 261 20.41 -12.56 -4.00
C GLU A 261 19.58 -13.19 -2.87
N GLU A 262 19.78 -12.73 -1.62
CA GLU A 262 19.04 -13.21 -0.47
C GLU A 262 17.54 -12.87 -0.54
N LEU A 263 17.19 -11.71 -1.07
CA LEU A 263 15.81 -11.30 -1.30
C LEU A 263 15.16 -12.20 -2.37
N ASN A 264 15.81 -12.40 -3.51
CA ASN A 264 15.30 -13.25 -4.59
C ASN A 264 15.08 -14.68 -4.11
N ARG A 265 16.03 -15.22 -3.34
CA ARG A 265 15.90 -16.53 -2.70
C ARG A 265 14.74 -16.56 -1.71
N THR A 266 14.61 -15.53 -0.86
CA THR A 266 13.53 -15.44 0.14
C THR A 266 12.16 -15.37 -0.51
N VAL A 267 12.02 -14.57 -1.57
CA VAL A 267 10.79 -14.45 -2.38
C VAL A 267 10.43 -15.79 -3.03
N ALA A 268 11.40 -16.47 -3.65
CA ALA A 268 11.18 -17.76 -4.30
C ALA A 268 10.68 -18.81 -3.29
N VAL A 269 11.33 -18.92 -2.13
CA VAL A 269 10.94 -19.87 -1.09
C VAL A 269 9.58 -19.51 -0.47
N PHE A 270 9.34 -18.24 -0.18
CA PHE A 270 8.05 -17.77 0.36
C PHE A 270 6.90 -18.06 -0.60
N SER A 271 7.07 -17.72 -1.88
CA SER A 271 6.08 -17.96 -2.93
C SER A 271 5.80 -19.46 -3.07
N GLY A 272 6.85 -20.29 -3.12
CA GLY A 272 6.73 -21.74 -3.25
C GLY A 272 5.97 -22.37 -2.08
N LEU A 273 6.32 -22.03 -0.85
CA LEU A 273 5.64 -22.58 0.35
C LEU A 273 4.21 -22.10 0.49
N SER A 274 3.96 -20.81 0.23
CA SER A 274 2.61 -20.25 0.29
C SER A 274 1.70 -20.98 -0.71
N GLN A 275 2.21 -21.19 -1.93
CA GLN A 275 1.44 -21.87 -2.97
C GLN A 275 1.24 -23.36 -2.66
N ILE A 276 2.25 -24.06 -2.12
CA ILE A 276 2.11 -25.44 -1.66
C ILE A 276 0.99 -25.55 -0.62
N LYS A 277 0.96 -24.67 0.39
CA LYS A 277 -0.09 -24.69 1.42
C LYS A 277 -1.49 -24.50 0.83
N VAL A 278 -1.62 -23.59 -0.14
CA VAL A 278 -2.89 -23.37 -0.86
C VAL A 278 -3.30 -24.64 -1.61
N VAL A 279 -2.37 -25.26 -2.36
CA VAL A 279 -2.65 -26.50 -3.10
C VAL A 279 -3.05 -27.63 -2.13
N GLU A 280 -2.31 -27.84 -1.03
CA GLU A 280 -2.64 -28.84 -0.01
C GLU A 280 -4.05 -28.64 0.58
N ALA A 281 -4.42 -27.40 0.88
CA ALA A 281 -5.76 -27.07 1.37
C ALA A 281 -6.84 -27.36 0.32
N THR A 282 -6.61 -26.99 -0.94
CA THR A 282 -7.55 -27.28 -2.04
C THR A 282 -7.71 -28.77 -2.31
N LEU A 283 -6.62 -29.57 -2.22
CA LEU A 283 -6.70 -31.02 -2.35
C LEU A 283 -7.45 -31.68 -1.21
N LYS A 284 -7.27 -31.18 0.02
CA LYS A 284 -8.09 -31.60 1.16
C LYS A 284 -9.58 -31.34 0.89
N ASN A 285 -9.92 -30.13 0.45
CA ASN A 285 -11.31 -29.78 0.13
C ASN A 285 -11.88 -30.62 -1.04
N ALA A 286 -11.06 -30.96 -2.03
CA ALA A 286 -11.43 -31.85 -3.12
C ALA A 286 -11.74 -33.25 -2.59
N LYS A 287 -10.87 -33.80 -1.72
CA LYS A 287 -11.06 -35.10 -1.08
C LYS A 287 -12.34 -35.11 -0.23
N ASP A 288 -12.57 -34.08 0.56
CA ASP A 288 -13.77 -33.95 1.40
C ASP A 288 -15.03 -33.89 0.52
N SER A 289 -14.99 -33.14 -0.59
CA SER A 289 -16.09 -33.06 -1.57
C SER A 289 -16.38 -34.39 -2.28
N LEU A 290 -15.38 -35.25 -2.46
CA LEU A 290 -15.53 -36.59 -3.03
C LEU A 290 -16.01 -37.63 -2.00
N SER A 291 -15.85 -37.35 -0.70
CA SER A 291 -16.14 -38.30 0.38
C SER A 291 -17.57 -38.18 0.93
N VAL A 292 -18.28 -37.08 0.63
CA VAL A 292 -19.69 -36.90 1.01
C VAL A 292 -20.62 -37.77 0.13
N SER A 293 -21.81 -38.10 0.65
CA SER A 293 -22.82 -38.91 -0.06
C SER A 293 -24.13 -38.13 -0.22
N PRO A 294 -24.55 -37.75 -1.44
CA PRO A 294 -23.86 -37.99 -2.71
C PRO A 294 -22.60 -37.10 -2.89
N PRO A 295 -21.58 -37.56 -3.64
CA PRO A 295 -20.37 -36.78 -3.91
C PRO A 295 -20.67 -35.47 -4.65
N ASN A 296 -20.03 -34.38 -4.24
CA ASN A 296 -20.15 -33.09 -4.94
C ASN A 296 -19.08 -32.98 -6.04
N LEU A 297 -19.39 -33.55 -7.20
CA LEU A 297 -18.48 -33.59 -8.36
C LEU A 297 -18.12 -32.19 -8.91
N ASN A 298 -19.04 -31.22 -8.83
CA ASN A 298 -18.78 -29.86 -9.31
C ASN A 298 -17.74 -29.16 -8.42
N SER A 299 -17.92 -29.24 -7.09
CA SER A 299 -16.96 -28.71 -6.13
C SER A 299 -15.61 -29.41 -6.27
N ALA A 300 -15.59 -30.75 -6.30
CA ALA A 300 -14.36 -31.52 -6.44
C ALA A 300 -13.57 -31.14 -7.70
N ASN A 301 -14.24 -31.00 -8.85
CA ASN A 301 -13.59 -30.58 -10.10
C ASN A 301 -13.03 -29.15 -10.00
N ALA A 302 -13.77 -28.20 -9.43
CA ALA A 302 -13.29 -26.84 -9.25
C ALA A 302 -12.04 -26.77 -8.34
N GLN A 303 -12.03 -27.55 -7.26
CA GLN A 303 -10.87 -27.65 -6.36
C GLN A 303 -9.67 -28.30 -7.06
N LEU A 304 -9.86 -29.37 -7.84
CA LEU A 304 -8.78 -30.00 -8.61
C LEU A 304 -8.19 -29.07 -9.68
N GLN A 305 -9.01 -28.27 -10.36
CA GLN A 305 -8.53 -27.25 -11.31
C GLN A 305 -7.73 -26.15 -10.59
N THR A 306 -8.20 -25.69 -9.43
CA THR A 306 -7.46 -24.73 -8.60
C THR A 306 -6.12 -25.29 -8.15
N ALA A 307 -6.09 -26.56 -7.72
CA ALA A 307 -4.86 -27.24 -7.32
C ALA A 307 -3.85 -27.34 -8.48
N ARG A 308 -4.30 -27.69 -9.69
CA ARG A 308 -3.45 -27.73 -10.91
C ARG A 308 -2.89 -26.35 -11.26
N ASN A 309 -3.73 -25.32 -11.23
CA ASN A 309 -3.29 -23.95 -11.51
C ASN A 309 -2.26 -23.49 -10.47
N GLY A 310 -2.49 -23.81 -9.20
CA GLY A 310 -1.53 -23.53 -8.14
C GLY A 310 -0.21 -24.27 -8.32
N LEU A 311 -0.25 -25.53 -8.77
CA LEU A 311 0.95 -26.31 -9.04
C LEU A 311 1.76 -25.76 -10.24
N SER A 312 1.07 -25.29 -11.28
CA SER A 312 1.71 -24.58 -12.40
C SER A 312 2.41 -23.29 -11.94
N GLN A 313 1.85 -22.57 -10.98
CA GLN A 313 2.49 -21.38 -10.41
C GLN A 313 3.76 -21.73 -9.64
N ILE A 314 3.78 -22.86 -8.92
CA ILE A 314 5.01 -23.33 -8.25
C ILE A 314 6.11 -23.55 -9.28
N TRP A 315 5.83 -24.20 -10.41
CA TRP A 315 6.82 -24.48 -11.47
C TRP A 315 7.36 -23.25 -12.19
N ASN A 316 6.69 -22.10 -12.09
CA ASN A 316 7.18 -20.83 -12.66
C ASN A 316 8.18 -20.12 -11.73
N ILE A 317 8.37 -20.60 -10.50
CA ILE A 317 9.38 -20.08 -9.58
C ILE A 317 10.76 -20.54 -10.06
N ASP A 318 11.79 -19.71 -9.84
CA ASP A 318 13.17 -20.13 -10.09
C ASP A 318 13.57 -21.28 -9.14
N TYR A 319 13.49 -22.50 -9.66
CA TYR A 319 13.76 -23.72 -8.90
C TYR A 319 15.22 -23.81 -8.44
N SER A 320 16.19 -23.08 -9.01
CA SER A 320 17.58 -23.15 -8.50
C SER A 320 17.72 -22.55 -7.10
N LEU A 321 16.83 -21.62 -6.74
CA LEU A 321 16.86 -20.90 -5.47
C LEU A 321 16.07 -21.61 -4.35
N VAL A 322 15.29 -22.62 -4.71
CA VAL A 322 14.36 -23.29 -3.81
C VAL A 322 15.00 -24.56 -3.19
N PRO A 323 14.91 -24.77 -1.86
CA PRO A 323 15.33 -25.99 -1.18
C PRO A 323 14.74 -27.28 -1.77
N ALA A 324 15.49 -28.37 -1.71
CA ALA A 324 15.10 -29.66 -2.29
C ALA A 324 13.77 -30.21 -1.72
N GLU A 325 13.49 -29.90 -0.45
CA GLU A 325 12.30 -30.33 0.28
C GLU A 325 11.01 -29.76 -0.33
N ILE A 326 11.03 -28.49 -0.75
CA ILE A 326 9.89 -27.84 -1.41
C ILE A 326 9.66 -28.47 -2.78
N LYS A 327 10.74 -28.78 -3.52
CA LYS A 327 10.66 -29.48 -4.80
C LYS A 327 10.03 -30.86 -4.66
N LYS A 328 10.44 -31.59 -3.61
CA LYS A 328 9.89 -32.91 -3.29
C LYS A 328 8.40 -32.80 -2.97
N ARG A 329 8.00 -31.87 -2.09
CA ARG A 329 6.58 -31.63 -1.77
C ARG A 329 5.76 -31.28 -3.02
N ALA A 330 6.28 -30.42 -3.90
CA ALA A 330 5.61 -30.10 -5.15
C ALA A 330 5.43 -31.34 -6.05
N THR A 331 6.40 -32.25 -6.06
CA THR A 331 6.30 -33.53 -6.80
C THR A 331 5.26 -34.45 -6.18
N ASP A 332 5.25 -34.59 -4.85
CA ASP A 332 4.26 -35.42 -4.12
C ASP A 332 2.81 -34.91 -4.35
N LEU A 333 2.63 -33.59 -4.54
CA LEU A 333 1.33 -33.00 -4.88
C LEU A 333 0.83 -33.42 -6.28
N VAL A 334 1.73 -33.66 -7.24
CA VAL A 334 1.35 -34.17 -8.58
C VAL A 334 0.69 -35.54 -8.43
N ASP A 335 1.32 -36.43 -7.66
CA ASP A 335 0.80 -37.77 -7.42
C ASP A 335 -0.53 -37.74 -6.67
N HIS A 336 -0.68 -36.83 -5.70
CA HIS A 336 -1.92 -36.67 -4.96
C HIS A 336 -3.06 -36.14 -5.85
N ILE A 337 -2.78 -35.18 -6.74
CA ILE A 337 -3.73 -34.71 -7.76
C ILE A 337 -4.16 -35.88 -8.66
N ALA A 338 -3.21 -36.63 -9.21
CA ALA A 338 -3.51 -37.76 -10.09
C ALA A 338 -4.37 -38.83 -9.40
N SER A 339 -4.10 -39.12 -8.12
CA SER A 339 -4.90 -40.05 -7.33
C SER A 339 -6.34 -39.57 -7.13
N LEU A 340 -6.54 -38.29 -6.81
CA LEU A 340 -7.88 -37.73 -6.62
C LEU A 340 -8.66 -37.63 -7.94
N GLU A 341 -7.99 -37.32 -9.04
CA GLU A 341 -8.58 -37.32 -10.38
C GLU A 341 -9.05 -38.70 -10.82
N LYS A 342 -8.26 -39.74 -10.53
CA LYS A 342 -8.68 -41.11 -10.76
C LYS A 342 -9.97 -41.43 -10.00
N ASN A 343 -10.07 -41.02 -8.74
CA ASN A 343 -11.29 -41.21 -7.95
C ASN A 343 -12.48 -40.41 -8.52
N TYR A 344 -12.26 -39.13 -8.87
CA TYR A 344 -13.26 -38.28 -9.50
C TYR A 344 -13.80 -38.87 -10.80
N ASN A 345 -12.92 -39.30 -11.71
CA ASN A 345 -13.32 -39.88 -13.00
C ASN A 345 -14.11 -41.18 -12.82
N LYS A 346 -13.75 -42.00 -11.84
CA LYS A 346 -14.50 -43.21 -11.49
C LYS A 346 -15.92 -42.89 -11.03
N LEU A 347 -16.07 -41.96 -10.08
CA LEU A 347 -17.38 -41.54 -9.56
C LEU A 347 -18.24 -40.85 -10.63
N LYS A 348 -17.63 -40.00 -11.46
CA LYS A 348 -18.31 -39.34 -12.58
C LYS A 348 -18.84 -40.33 -13.62
N SER A 349 -18.11 -41.43 -13.83
CA SER A 349 -18.48 -42.47 -14.80
C SER A 349 -19.57 -43.41 -14.29
N GLU A 350 -19.82 -43.47 -12.97
CA GLU A 350 -20.72 -44.43 -12.34
C GLU A 350 -22.17 -44.38 -12.86
N PRO A 351 -22.81 -43.20 -13.07
CA PRO A 351 -24.17 -43.15 -13.60
C PRO A 351 -24.26 -43.72 -15.02
N ALA A 352 -23.28 -43.42 -15.88
CA ALA A 352 -23.22 -43.95 -17.24
C ALA A 352 -23.01 -45.48 -17.22
N CYS A 353 -22.13 -45.96 -16.35
CA CYS A 353 -21.89 -47.40 -16.15
C CYS A 353 -23.19 -48.14 -15.76
N LYS A 354 -23.96 -47.60 -14.80
CA LYS A 354 -25.25 -48.18 -14.38
C LYS A 354 -26.26 -48.23 -15.54
N ARG A 355 -26.36 -47.16 -16.34
CA ARG A 355 -27.23 -47.15 -17.52
C ARG A 355 -26.82 -48.22 -18.53
N ILE A 356 -25.53 -48.32 -18.84
CA ILE A 356 -25.02 -49.31 -19.78
C ILE A 356 -25.27 -50.74 -19.28
N ASP A 357 -25.03 -51.03 -17.99
CA ASP A 357 -25.30 -52.36 -17.44
C ASP A 357 -26.80 -52.73 -17.54
N ASN A 358 -27.71 -51.78 -17.27
CA ASN A 358 -29.14 -51.99 -17.45
C ASN A 358 -29.49 -52.27 -18.93
N THR A 359 -28.93 -51.50 -19.87
CA THR A 359 -29.15 -51.71 -21.31
C THR A 359 -28.60 -53.06 -21.78
N ILE A 360 -27.45 -53.50 -21.26
CA ILE A 360 -26.91 -54.84 -21.55
C ILE A 360 -27.85 -55.93 -21.05
N ALA A 361 -28.40 -55.78 -19.83
CA ALA A 361 -29.38 -56.73 -19.29
C ALA A 361 -30.66 -56.78 -20.14
N GLU A 362 -31.11 -55.64 -20.67
CA GLU A 362 -32.23 -55.58 -21.62
C GLU A 362 -31.93 -56.33 -22.92
N ILE A 363 -30.73 -56.16 -23.49
CA ILE A 363 -30.28 -56.91 -24.68
C ILE A 363 -30.33 -58.41 -24.42
N GLU A 364 -29.81 -58.87 -23.29
CA GLU A 364 -29.86 -60.29 -22.92
C GLU A 364 -31.31 -60.79 -22.81
N ASN A 365 -32.20 -60.01 -22.20
CA ASN A 365 -33.61 -60.38 -22.10
C ASN A 365 -34.28 -60.47 -23.50
N ILE A 366 -34.08 -59.49 -24.37
CA ILE A 366 -34.59 -59.51 -25.76
C ILE A 366 -34.05 -60.73 -26.53
N SER A 367 -32.80 -61.12 -26.27
CA SER A 367 -32.18 -62.30 -26.89
C SER A 367 -32.74 -63.64 -26.40
N ARG A 368 -33.42 -63.68 -25.26
CA ARG A 368 -34.07 -64.90 -24.74
C ARG A 368 -35.56 -64.96 -25.05
N LYS A 369 -36.19 -63.84 -25.38
CA LYS A 369 -37.61 -63.80 -25.79
C LYS A 369 -37.84 -64.66 -27.04
N GLY A 370 -38.84 -65.53 -26.99
CA GLY A 370 -39.34 -66.23 -28.17
C GLY A 370 -39.96 -65.25 -29.19
N GLY A 371 -40.14 -65.68 -30.43
CA GLY A 371 -40.78 -64.88 -31.49
C GLY A 371 -39.91 -64.64 -32.72
N GLU A 372 -40.32 -63.68 -33.55
CA GLU A 372 -39.66 -63.34 -34.83
C GLU A 372 -38.26 -62.74 -34.62
N PHE A 373 -37.33 -63.07 -35.52
CA PHE A 373 -35.94 -62.64 -35.40
C PHE A 373 -35.73 -61.16 -35.71
N THR A 374 -36.38 -60.64 -36.77
CA THR A 374 -36.14 -59.27 -37.26
C THR A 374 -36.50 -58.18 -36.24
N PRO A 375 -37.65 -58.23 -35.53
CA PRO A 375 -37.96 -57.24 -34.50
C PRO A 375 -36.95 -57.24 -33.34
N ARG A 376 -36.47 -58.42 -32.95
CA ARG A 376 -35.48 -58.59 -31.87
C ARG A 376 -34.11 -58.07 -32.28
N ILE A 377 -33.66 -58.35 -33.51
CA ILE A 377 -32.43 -57.82 -34.09
C ILE A 377 -32.48 -56.29 -34.12
N LYS A 378 -33.61 -55.70 -34.56
CA LYS A 378 -33.80 -54.24 -34.59
C LYS A 378 -33.71 -53.63 -33.20
N ALA A 379 -34.45 -54.18 -32.22
CA ALA A 379 -34.44 -53.70 -30.85
C ALA A 379 -33.04 -53.78 -30.21
N ILE A 380 -32.30 -54.89 -30.40
CA ILE A 380 -30.92 -55.00 -29.89
C ILE A 380 -29.98 -54.01 -30.59
N THR A 381 -30.16 -53.77 -31.88
CA THR A 381 -29.36 -52.79 -32.63
C THR A 381 -29.54 -51.37 -32.07
N GLU A 382 -30.79 -50.97 -31.79
CA GLU A 382 -31.11 -49.68 -31.16
C GLU A 382 -30.48 -49.57 -29.76
N LYS A 383 -30.58 -50.63 -28.93
CA LYS A 383 -29.95 -50.67 -27.61
C LYS A 383 -28.42 -50.60 -27.64
N LEU A 384 -27.78 -51.22 -28.64
CA LEU A 384 -26.32 -51.09 -28.82
C LEU A 384 -25.92 -49.65 -29.21
N GLN A 385 -26.75 -48.93 -29.96
CA GLN A 385 -26.53 -47.51 -30.25
C GLN A 385 -26.67 -46.64 -28.98
N GLU A 386 -27.66 -46.91 -28.13
CA GLU A 386 -27.83 -46.26 -26.81
C GLU A 386 -26.61 -46.49 -25.91
N ILE A 387 -26.02 -47.68 -25.93
CA ILE A 387 -24.78 -47.94 -25.19
C ILE A 387 -23.62 -47.12 -25.77
N GLY A 388 -23.53 -46.99 -27.09
CA GLY A 388 -22.50 -46.20 -27.76
C GLY A 388 -22.50 -44.73 -27.37
N THR A 389 -23.67 -44.14 -27.09
CA THR A 389 -23.77 -42.77 -26.56
C THR A 389 -23.34 -42.70 -25.09
N GLY A 390 -23.79 -43.63 -24.26
CA GLY A 390 -23.40 -43.72 -22.85
C GLY A 390 -21.89 -43.92 -22.63
N MET A 391 -21.21 -44.62 -23.55
CA MET A 391 -19.75 -44.82 -23.48
C MET A 391 -18.96 -43.51 -23.55
N ARG A 392 -19.49 -42.47 -24.22
CA ARG A 392 -18.81 -41.16 -24.32
C ARG A 392 -18.78 -40.40 -23.00
N GLU A 393 -19.64 -40.78 -22.05
CA GLU A 393 -19.72 -40.17 -20.73
C GLU A 393 -18.78 -40.82 -19.71
N ILE A 394 -18.19 -41.99 -20.04
CA ILE A 394 -17.19 -42.64 -19.20
C ILE A 394 -15.86 -41.91 -19.37
N THR A 395 -15.40 -41.31 -18.29
CA THR A 395 -14.16 -40.52 -18.24
C THR A 395 -12.98 -41.31 -17.68
N ASP A 396 -13.24 -42.41 -16.96
CA ASP A 396 -12.19 -43.28 -16.44
C ASP A 396 -11.75 -44.30 -17.50
N ALA A 397 -10.45 -44.29 -17.85
CA ALA A 397 -9.90 -45.12 -18.92
C ALA A 397 -9.93 -46.62 -18.62
N ASP A 398 -9.68 -47.01 -17.36
CA ASP A 398 -9.72 -48.42 -16.94
C ASP A 398 -11.15 -48.96 -17.05
N THR A 399 -12.12 -48.17 -16.57
CA THR A 399 -13.55 -48.46 -16.67
C THR A 399 -14.01 -48.52 -18.13
N PHE A 400 -13.59 -47.57 -18.97
CA PHE A 400 -13.93 -47.54 -20.40
C PHE A 400 -13.50 -48.85 -21.09
N LYS A 401 -12.24 -49.28 -20.91
CA LYS A 401 -11.73 -50.54 -21.48
C LYS A 401 -12.50 -51.77 -20.99
N ASN A 402 -12.94 -51.77 -19.73
CA ASN A 402 -13.74 -52.87 -19.20
C ASN A 402 -15.12 -52.92 -19.87
N TYR A 403 -15.79 -51.78 -20.04
CA TYR A 403 -17.09 -51.71 -20.70
C TYR A 403 -17.01 -52.00 -22.20
N GLU A 404 -15.92 -51.65 -22.88
CA GLU A 404 -15.68 -52.03 -24.28
C GLU A 404 -15.75 -53.56 -24.47
N LYS A 405 -15.16 -54.32 -23.54
CA LYS A 405 -15.25 -55.80 -23.54
C LYS A 405 -16.68 -56.28 -23.30
N LYS A 406 -17.42 -55.67 -22.37
CA LYS A 406 -18.83 -56.01 -22.12
C LYS A 406 -19.71 -55.74 -23.33
N ILE A 407 -19.50 -54.62 -24.02
CA ILE A 407 -20.25 -54.23 -25.22
C ILE A 407 -19.95 -55.17 -26.38
N THR A 408 -18.69 -55.57 -26.55
CA THR A 408 -18.31 -56.56 -27.56
C THR A 408 -19.08 -57.87 -27.34
N ARG A 409 -19.22 -58.33 -26.09
CA ARG A 409 -20.03 -59.51 -25.75
C ARG A 409 -21.51 -59.30 -26.10
N ALA A 410 -22.07 -58.14 -25.78
CA ALA A 410 -23.44 -57.80 -26.17
C ALA A 410 -23.62 -57.75 -27.70
N GLY A 411 -22.63 -57.26 -28.44
CA GLY A 411 -22.60 -57.28 -29.91
C GLY A 411 -22.57 -58.69 -30.49
N ASN A 412 -21.88 -59.63 -29.84
CA ASN A 412 -21.88 -61.03 -30.26
C ASN A 412 -23.28 -61.67 -30.16
N ILE A 413 -24.09 -61.28 -29.18
CA ILE A 413 -25.50 -61.74 -29.08
C ILE A 413 -26.30 -61.35 -30.33
N LEU A 414 -26.09 -60.13 -30.85
CA LEU A 414 -26.72 -59.69 -32.09
C LEU A 414 -26.26 -60.53 -33.29
N GLN A 415 -24.96 -60.79 -33.39
CA GLN A 415 -24.39 -61.61 -34.46
C GLN A 415 -24.90 -63.05 -34.43
N ASP A 416 -25.02 -63.64 -33.23
CA ASP A 416 -25.54 -64.99 -33.06
C ASP A 416 -27.02 -65.06 -33.47
N LEU A 417 -27.84 -64.07 -33.10
CA LEU A 417 -29.24 -63.99 -33.56
C LEU A 417 -29.35 -63.84 -35.08
N GLN A 418 -28.49 -63.05 -35.71
CA GLN A 418 -28.43 -62.93 -37.16
C GLN A 418 -28.04 -64.24 -37.83
N ARG A 419 -27.06 -64.95 -37.26
CA ARG A 419 -26.61 -66.26 -37.72
C ARG A 419 -27.71 -67.31 -37.59
N ASP A 420 -28.44 -67.31 -36.49
CA ASP A 420 -29.55 -68.23 -36.26
C ASP A 420 -30.72 -67.96 -37.20
N ARG A 421 -31.04 -66.69 -37.45
CA ARG A 421 -32.02 -66.29 -38.47
C ARG A 421 -31.62 -66.82 -39.85
N TYR A 422 -30.34 -66.65 -40.22
CA TYR A 422 -29.82 -67.12 -41.51
C TYR A 422 -29.84 -68.65 -41.62
N LYS A 423 -29.42 -69.38 -40.58
CA LYS A 423 -29.51 -70.85 -40.53
C LYS A 423 -30.95 -71.34 -40.67
N LYS A 424 -31.90 -70.68 -40.01
CA LYS A 424 -33.33 -71.02 -40.11
C LYS A 424 -33.86 -70.78 -41.53
N TYR A 425 -33.44 -69.69 -42.16
CA TYR A 425 -33.74 -69.39 -43.55
C TYR A 425 -33.15 -70.44 -44.50
N GLN A 426 -31.88 -70.81 -44.35
CA GLN A 426 -31.26 -71.85 -45.16
C GLN A 426 -31.99 -73.20 -45.05
N ARG A 427 -32.34 -73.63 -43.82
CA ARG A 427 -33.10 -74.87 -43.62
C ARG A 427 -34.48 -74.82 -44.28
N TRP A 428 -35.17 -73.69 -44.15
CA TRP A 428 -36.46 -73.48 -44.80
C TRP A 428 -36.33 -73.50 -46.33
N ALA A 429 -35.33 -72.82 -46.90
CA ALA A 429 -35.09 -72.77 -48.34
C ALA A 429 -34.74 -74.15 -48.91
N ILE A 430 -33.86 -74.90 -48.24
CA ILE A 430 -33.53 -76.29 -48.61
C ILE A 430 -34.81 -77.14 -48.63
N LYS A 431 -35.66 -77.02 -47.61
CA LYS A 431 -36.93 -77.75 -47.56
C LYS A 431 -37.82 -77.41 -48.74
N GLN A 432 -38.00 -76.13 -49.06
CA GLN A 432 -38.80 -75.71 -50.21
C GLN A 432 -38.25 -76.23 -51.54
N CYS A 433 -36.93 -76.19 -51.72
CA CYS A 433 -36.28 -76.75 -52.92
C CYS A 433 -36.51 -78.27 -53.01
N CYS A 434 -36.36 -79.01 -51.92
CA CYS A 434 -36.63 -80.45 -51.87
C CYS A 434 -38.10 -80.78 -52.14
N ASP A 435 -39.04 -80.04 -51.55
CA ASP A 435 -40.48 -80.22 -51.75
C ASP A 435 -40.88 -79.92 -53.21
N GLY A 436 -40.33 -78.85 -53.78
CA GLY A 436 -40.51 -78.48 -55.19
C GLY A 436 -39.95 -79.52 -56.16
N PHE A 437 -38.70 -79.98 -55.93
CA PHE A 437 -38.07 -81.04 -56.73
C PHE A 437 -38.85 -82.36 -56.63
N THR A 438 -39.25 -82.76 -55.43
CA THR A 438 -40.06 -83.97 -55.21
C THR A 438 -41.38 -83.87 -55.97
N THR A 439 -42.03 -82.71 -55.94
CA THR A 439 -43.28 -82.48 -56.68
C THR A 439 -43.06 -82.53 -58.19
N TYR A 440 -42.00 -81.90 -58.70
CA TYR A 440 -41.61 -81.94 -60.12
C TYR A 440 -41.33 -83.36 -60.61
N SER A 441 -40.58 -84.15 -59.83
CA SER A 441 -40.17 -85.51 -60.19
C SER A 441 -41.34 -86.50 -60.37
N LYS A 442 -42.53 -86.17 -59.83
CA LYS A 442 -43.74 -86.97 -59.99
C LYS A 442 -44.45 -86.74 -61.33
N TRP A 443 -44.06 -85.73 -62.11
CA TRP A 443 -44.72 -85.38 -63.36
C TRP A 443 -44.11 -86.12 -64.54
N LYS A 444 -44.96 -86.77 -65.36
CA LYS A 444 -44.52 -87.49 -66.57
C LYS A 444 -44.29 -86.58 -67.78
N VAL A 445 -44.99 -85.45 -67.85
CA VAL A 445 -44.83 -84.42 -68.90
C VAL A 445 -44.88 -83.05 -68.22
N VAL A 446 -43.88 -82.21 -68.47
CA VAL A 446 -43.77 -80.87 -67.88
C VAL A 446 -44.08 -79.83 -68.95
N THR A 447 -45.11 -79.02 -68.71
CA THR A 447 -45.41 -77.85 -69.55
C THR A 447 -44.71 -76.60 -69.00
N ALA A 448 -44.47 -75.59 -69.85
CA ALA A 448 -43.90 -74.31 -69.42
C ALA A 448 -44.70 -73.66 -68.28
N LYS A 449 -46.05 -73.78 -68.32
CA LYS A 449 -46.94 -73.30 -67.25
C LYS A 449 -46.73 -74.07 -65.94
N GLY A 450 -46.54 -75.38 -66.01
CA GLY A 450 -46.28 -76.21 -64.84
C GLY A 450 -44.89 -75.96 -64.22
N ALA A 451 -43.85 -75.81 -65.04
CA ALA A 451 -42.51 -75.44 -64.56
C ALA A 451 -42.54 -74.08 -63.86
N LYS A 452 -43.22 -73.08 -64.45
CA LYS A 452 -43.42 -71.76 -63.84
C LYS A 452 -44.15 -71.85 -62.50
N TRP A 453 -45.18 -72.69 -62.38
CA TRP A 453 -45.91 -72.89 -61.12
C TRP A 453 -45.03 -73.44 -59.99
N ILE A 454 -44.10 -74.35 -60.27
CA ILE A 454 -43.17 -74.87 -59.25
C ILE A 454 -42.17 -73.80 -58.81
N ILE A 455 -41.63 -73.04 -59.76
CA ILE A 455 -40.71 -71.93 -59.47
C ILE A 455 -41.41 -70.86 -58.62
N ASP A 456 -42.58 -70.39 -59.05
CA ASP A 456 -43.36 -69.36 -58.36
C ASP A 456 -43.89 -69.86 -56.99
N GLY A 457 -44.21 -71.15 -56.88
CA GLY A 457 -44.82 -71.77 -55.71
C GLY A 457 -43.83 -72.11 -54.59
N TYR A 458 -42.65 -72.64 -54.95
CA TYR A 458 -41.68 -73.20 -54.00
C TYR A 458 -40.37 -72.41 -53.94
N LEU A 459 -39.90 -71.85 -55.06
CA LEU A 459 -38.56 -71.28 -55.13
C LEU A 459 -38.53 -69.75 -54.96
N ILE A 460 -39.62 -69.05 -55.28
CA ILE A 460 -39.70 -67.58 -55.20
C ILE A 460 -40.32 -67.07 -53.88
N LYS A 461 -41.20 -67.85 -53.23
CA LYS A 461 -41.91 -67.39 -52.03
C LYS A 461 -41.02 -67.41 -50.80
N ILE A 462 -40.52 -66.26 -50.35
CA ILE A 462 -39.76 -66.16 -49.10
C ILE A 462 -40.70 -66.18 -47.89
N ASP A 463 -40.34 -66.91 -46.82
CA ASP A 463 -41.00 -66.82 -45.51
C ASP A 463 -40.82 -65.41 -44.90
N PRO A 464 -41.88 -64.60 -44.79
CA PRO A 464 -41.79 -63.24 -44.27
C PRO A 464 -41.39 -63.22 -42.80
N SER A 465 -41.68 -64.25 -41.99
CA SER A 465 -41.33 -64.27 -40.56
C SER A 465 -39.80 -64.29 -40.30
N LEU A 466 -39.03 -64.66 -41.32
CA LEU A 466 -37.56 -64.66 -41.29
C LEU A 466 -36.94 -63.35 -41.79
N LEU A 467 -37.74 -62.45 -42.38
CA LEU A 467 -37.27 -61.20 -42.99
C LEU A 467 -38.03 -59.94 -42.54
N SER A 468 -39.27 -60.02 -42.10
CA SER A 468 -40.14 -58.87 -41.87
C SER A 468 -40.04 -58.31 -40.45
N PRO A 469 -39.98 -56.98 -40.28
CA PRO A 469 -40.55 -56.29 -39.13
C PRO A 469 -42.10 -56.34 -39.21
N PRO A 470 -42.83 -56.08 -38.12
CA PRO A 470 -44.27 -56.01 -38.15
C PRO A 470 -44.69 -54.75 -38.92
N CYS A 471 -44.90 -54.88 -40.23
CA CYS A 471 -45.56 -53.83 -40.99
C CYS A 471 -47.07 -53.99 -40.77
N CYS A 472 -47.69 -52.90 -40.32
CA CYS A 472 -49.12 -52.74 -40.09
C CYS A 472 -49.96 -53.49 -41.12
N ARG A 473 -50.76 -54.46 -40.66
CA ARG A 473 -51.97 -54.86 -41.37
C ARG A 473 -53.02 -53.77 -41.11
N THR A 474 -53.07 -52.77 -41.97
CA THR A 474 -54.31 -52.02 -42.17
C THR A 474 -54.90 -52.48 -43.49
N LEU A 475 -56.15 -52.95 -43.39
CA LEU A 475 -57.03 -53.41 -44.46
C LEU A 475 -57.17 -52.40 -45.59
#